data_AF-A0A2N0H8M0-F1
#
_entry.id   AF-A0A2N0H8M0-F1
#
_cell.length_a   1.000
_cell.length_b   1.000
_cell.length_c   1.000
_cell.angle_alpha   90.00
_cell.angle_beta   90.00
_cell.angle_gamma   90.00
#
_symmetry.space_group_name_H-M   'P 1'
#
loop_
_entity.id
_entity.type
_entity.pdbx_description
1 polymer ?
#
loop_
_entity_poly.entity_id
_entity_poly.type
_entity_poly.pdbx_seq_one_letter_code
_entity_poly.pdbx_strand_id
1 'polypeptide(L)'
;MRDNFTKQTVDILAKRVGYICSNPNCNKHTVGPNTDVQKATIVGIAAHITAASENGPRFNPNLTEAERKYPNNGIWLCSNCSIMIDRDVAKYTKEVLEQWKKNAEEQMSHAIEGKKIRGTKPYLEAELIWSHYSRVHNGYSSKNIEVFEQPIPAGTDLYVHWGLRWSFSIVIHNNSETPAYNLQLSQLSKGNNFTFIEELPKINNLQPFQSRDLEAKYEKYFHGTSEEADGELTIIPKDLIGLQLELKYSDNERAENITVIIITENGIESVKVK
;
A
#
# COMPACT_ATOMS: atom_id res chain seq x y z
N MET A 1 0.24 34.14 -36.58
CA MET A 1 0.44 32.87 -37.31
C MET A 1 0.54 31.75 -36.27
N ARG A 2 0.12 30.51 -36.57
CA ARG A 2 0.18 29.38 -35.61
C ARG A 2 1.10 28.30 -36.14
N ASP A 3 2.07 27.91 -35.34
CA ASP A 3 3.12 26.96 -35.70
C ASP A 3 2.65 25.52 -35.53
N ASN A 4 1.72 25.09 -36.38
CA ASN A 4 1.15 23.74 -36.30
C ASN A 4 2.19 22.67 -36.63
N PHE A 5 2.09 21.52 -35.95
CA PHE A 5 2.83 20.31 -36.28
C PHE A 5 2.56 19.86 -37.71
N THR A 6 3.60 19.34 -38.37
CA THR A 6 3.46 18.66 -39.66
C THR A 6 2.72 17.34 -39.47
N LYS A 7 2.12 16.80 -40.54
CA LYS A 7 1.49 15.47 -40.51
C LYS A 7 2.46 14.37 -40.03
N GLN A 8 3.73 14.48 -40.42
CA GLN A 8 4.78 13.56 -39.98
C GLN A 8 5.02 13.65 -38.47
N THR A 9 5.10 14.87 -37.91
CA THR A 9 5.25 15.06 -36.46
C THR A 9 4.06 14.47 -35.69
N VAL A 10 2.83 14.71 -36.18
CA VAL A 10 1.61 14.17 -35.56
C VAL A 10 1.63 12.63 -35.53
N ASP A 11 1.99 11.99 -36.65
CA ASP A 11 2.10 10.54 -36.78
C ASP A 11 3.18 9.94 -35.86
N ILE A 12 4.35 10.60 -35.78
CA ILE A 12 5.43 10.20 -34.85
C ILE A 12 4.93 10.25 -33.40
N LEU A 13 4.29 11.34 -32.99
CA LEU A 13 3.79 11.49 -31.61
C LEU A 13 2.78 10.39 -31.25
N ALA A 14 1.86 10.06 -32.16
CA ALA A 14 0.89 9.00 -31.95
C ALA A 14 1.55 7.62 -31.81
N LYS A 15 2.46 7.28 -32.73
CA LYS A 15 3.13 5.97 -32.77
C LYS A 15 4.05 5.73 -31.58
N ARG A 16 4.74 6.76 -31.09
CA ARG A 16 5.64 6.66 -29.93
C ARG A 16 4.95 6.19 -28.65
N VAL A 17 3.64 6.40 -28.55
CA VAL A 17 2.82 5.97 -27.41
C VAL A 17 1.72 4.99 -27.83
N GLY A 18 1.87 4.32 -28.99
CA GLY A 18 0.93 3.30 -29.46
C GLY A 18 -0.51 3.77 -29.59
N TYR A 19 -0.72 5.05 -29.93
CA TYR A 19 -2.05 5.68 -29.96
C TYR A 19 -2.79 5.65 -28.63
N ILE A 20 -2.09 5.64 -27.49
CA ILE A 20 -2.67 5.75 -26.15
C ILE A 20 -2.51 7.18 -25.63
N CYS A 21 -3.55 7.72 -25.00
CA CYS A 21 -3.51 9.06 -24.40
C CYS A 21 -2.43 9.14 -23.30
N SER A 22 -1.47 10.06 -23.41
CA SER A 22 -0.36 10.21 -22.45
C SER A 22 -0.75 10.75 -21.07
N ASN A 23 -2.03 10.99 -20.79
CA ASN A 23 -2.48 11.38 -19.45
C ASN A 23 -2.54 10.11 -18.57
N PRO A 24 -1.77 10.05 -17.47
CA PRO A 24 -1.61 8.84 -16.65
C PRO A 24 -2.91 8.35 -16.03
N ASN A 25 -3.91 9.22 -15.83
CA ASN A 25 -5.22 8.86 -15.29
C ASN A 25 -6.24 8.51 -16.38
N CYS A 26 -5.89 8.64 -17.66
CA CYS A 26 -6.79 8.38 -18.78
C CYS A 26 -6.42 7.09 -19.54
N ASN A 27 -5.18 6.99 -20.04
CA ASN A 27 -4.63 5.83 -20.76
C ASN A 27 -5.53 5.17 -21.82
N LYS A 28 -6.54 5.88 -22.35
CA LYS A 28 -7.45 5.29 -23.33
C LYS A 28 -6.81 5.20 -24.71
N HIS A 29 -7.19 4.16 -25.45
CA HIS A 29 -6.89 4.08 -26.87
C HIS A 29 -7.55 5.23 -27.63
N THR A 30 -6.81 5.79 -28.58
CA THR A 30 -7.25 6.92 -29.41
C THR A 30 -7.38 6.55 -30.89
N VAL A 31 -7.15 5.28 -31.23
CA VAL A 31 -7.40 4.70 -32.54
C VAL A 31 -8.30 3.47 -32.37
N GLY A 32 -9.19 3.27 -33.33
CA GLY A 32 -10.09 2.11 -33.34
C GLY A 32 -10.68 1.86 -34.73
N PRO A 33 -11.48 0.79 -34.88
CA PRO A 33 -12.11 0.46 -36.14
C PRO A 33 -13.07 1.56 -36.61
N ASN A 34 -13.35 1.57 -37.92
CA ASN A 34 -14.37 2.39 -38.54
C ASN A 34 -15.34 1.49 -39.32
N THR A 35 -16.57 1.95 -39.55
CA THR A 35 -17.56 1.22 -40.37
C THR A 35 -17.09 1.08 -41.83
N ASP A 36 -16.30 2.04 -42.32
CA ASP A 36 -15.56 1.90 -43.58
C ASP A 36 -14.28 1.10 -43.35
N VAL A 37 -14.18 -0.08 -43.97
CA VAL A 37 -13.05 -1.01 -43.83
C VAL A 37 -11.71 -0.45 -44.31
N GLN A 38 -11.71 0.62 -45.11
CA GLN A 38 -10.49 1.30 -45.55
C GLN A 38 -10.03 2.42 -44.60
N LYS A 39 -10.74 2.63 -43.48
CA LYS A 39 -10.47 3.71 -42.53
C LYS A 39 -10.33 3.20 -41.10
N ALA A 40 -9.64 4.00 -40.30
CA ALA A 40 -9.62 3.89 -38.85
C ALA A 40 -10.20 5.17 -38.24
N THR A 41 -10.86 5.03 -37.09
CA THR A 41 -11.33 6.17 -36.30
C THR A 41 -10.19 6.64 -35.40
N ILE A 42 -9.80 7.92 -35.52
CA ILE A 42 -8.76 8.53 -34.67
C ILE A 42 -9.38 9.69 -33.88
N VAL A 43 -9.29 9.62 -32.55
CA VAL A 43 -9.76 10.64 -31.61
C VAL A 43 -8.62 11.28 -30.81
N GLY A 44 -7.38 10.98 -31.20
CA GLY A 44 -6.17 11.54 -30.61
C GLY A 44 -5.73 12.82 -31.31
N ILE A 45 -5.06 13.68 -30.56
CA ILE A 45 -4.60 15.00 -30.96
C ILE A 45 -3.15 15.15 -30.49
N ALA A 46 -2.28 15.61 -31.40
CA ALA A 46 -0.95 16.09 -31.04
C ALA A 46 -1.07 17.50 -30.44
N ALA A 47 -1.06 17.57 -29.12
CA ALA A 47 -1.10 18.82 -28.37
C ALA A 47 0.31 19.39 -28.19
N HIS A 48 0.43 20.71 -28.12
CA HIS A 48 1.70 21.36 -27.84
C HIS A 48 1.88 21.47 -26.32
N ILE A 49 3.06 21.13 -25.82
CA ILE A 49 3.44 21.33 -24.42
C ILE A 49 3.59 22.83 -24.14
N THR A 50 4.35 23.54 -24.99
CA THR A 50 4.41 25.01 -25.02
C THR A 50 3.75 25.53 -26.29
N ALA A 51 2.93 26.57 -26.19
CA ALA A 51 2.05 26.98 -27.28
C ALA A 51 2.74 27.27 -28.62
N ALA A 52 2.01 26.93 -29.69
CA ALA A 52 2.32 27.20 -31.08
C ALA A 52 2.14 28.68 -31.51
N SER A 53 1.76 29.56 -30.58
CA SER A 53 1.52 30.98 -30.84
C SER A 53 1.67 31.80 -29.55
N GLU A 54 2.09 33.06 -29.66
CA GLU A 54 2.39 33.97 -28.54
C GLU A 54 1.31 34.04 -27.47
N ASN A 55 0.04 34.08 -27.87
CA ASN A 55 -1.09 34.20 -26.93
C ASN A 55 -1.61 32.85 -26.41
N GLY A 56 -0.90 31.76 -26.67
CA GLY A 56 -1.34 30.42 -26.28
C GLY A 56 -0.84 29.96 -24.91
N PRO A 57 -1.42 28.87 -24.37
CA PRO A 57 -1.00 28.29 -23.09
C PRO A 57 0.50 27.95 -23.02
N ARG A 58 1.16 28.35 -21.93
CA ARG A 58 2.58 28.03 -21.67
C ARG A 58 3.52 28.47 -22.81
N PHE A 59 3.21 29.56 -23.51
CA PHE A 59 4.06 30.05 -24.58
C PHE A 59 5.48 30.34 -24.07
N ASN A 60 6.49 29.82 -24.78
CA ASN A 60 7.89 30.08 -24.49
C ASN A 60 8.48 30.95 -25.62
N PRO A 61 8.84 32.22 -25.40
CA PRO A 61 9.38 33.10 -26.44
C PRO A 61 10.77 32.66 -26.94
N ASN A 62 11.50 31.85 -26.17
CA ASN A 62 12.84 31.42 -26.51
C ASN A 62 12.89 30.28 -27.55
N LEU A 63 11.73 29.71 -27.91
CA LEU A 63 11.67 28.66 -28.94
C LEU A 63 11.52 29.25 -30.33
N THR A 64 12.36 28.77 -31.24
CA THR A 64 12.22 28.99 -32.69
C THR A 64 10.98 28.30 -33.24
N GLU A 65 10.52 28.72 -34.41
CA GLU A 65 9.40 28.07 -35.13
C GLU A 65 9.66 26.57 -35.34
N ALA A 66 10.90 26.20 -35.70
CA ALA A 66 11.30 24.81 -35.91
C ALA A 66 11.17 23.99 -34.63
N GLU A 67 11.61 24.53 -33.48
CA GLU A 67 11.51 23.87 -32.18
C GLU A 67 10.06 23.74 -31.70
N ARG A 68 9.21 24.75 -31.94
CA ARG A 68 7.78 24.68 -31.61
C ARG A 68 7.08 23.53 -32.33
N LYS A 69 7.46 23.28 -33.59
CA LYS A 69 6.93 22.22 -34.45
C LYS A 69 7.63 20.86 -34.26
N TYR A 70 8.64 20.78 -33.40
CA TYR A 70 9.41 19.56 -33.20
C TYR A 70 8.69 18.58 -32.25
N PRO A 71 8.81 17.25 -32.43
CA PRO A 71 8.17 16.26 -31.56
C PRO A 71 8.49 16.41 -30.06
N ASN A 72 9.61 17.04 -29.68
CA ASN A 72 9.95 17.28 -28.28
C ASN A 72 8.96 18.23 -27.60
N ASN A 73 8.38 19.18 -28.34
CA ASN A 73 7.36 20.09 -27.84
C ASN A 73 5.93 19.51 -27.96
N GLY A 74 5.78 18.26 -28.38
CA GLY A 74 4.49 17.61 -28.61
C GLY A 74 4.17 16.51 -27.60
N ILE A 75 2.89 16.36 -27.28
CA ILE A 75 2.34 15.25 -26.49
C ILE A 75 1.08 14.71 -27.18
N TRP A 76 0.91 13.39 -27.18
CA TRP A 76 -0.27 12.74 -27.78
C TRP A 76 -1.37 12.55 -26.73
N LEU A 77 -2.52 13.19 -26.93
CA LEU A 77 -3.64 13.15 -25.99
C LEU A 77 -4.94 12.82 -26.71
N CYS A 78 -5.94 12.29 -26.00
CA CYS A 78 -7.28 12.28 -26.56
C CYS A 78 -7.86 13.68 -26.67
N SER A 79 -8.90 13.84 -27.50
CA SER A 79 -9.63 15.11 -27.66
C SER A 79 -9.96 15.79 -26.32
N ASN A 80 -10.56 15.06 -25.38
CA ASN A 80 -10.93 15.62 -24.06
C ASN A 80 -9.71 16.10 -23.24
N CYS A 81 -8.66 15.29 -23.15
CA CYS A 81 -7.48 15.65 -22.36
C CYS A 81 -6.70 16.80 -23.01
N SER A 82 -6.67 16.88 -24.33
CA SER A 82 -6.03 18.01 -25.03
C SER A 82 -6.69 19.35 -24.70
N ILE A 83 -8.02 19.37 -24.53
CA ILE A 83 -8.76 20.57 -24.13
C ILE A 83 -8.54 20.86 -22.64
N MET A 84 -8.50 19.83 -21.80
CA MET A 84 -8.34 19.95 -20.35
C MET A 84 -7.03 20.65 -19.98
N ILE A 85 -5.92 20.25 -20.59
CA ILE A 85 -4.58 20.79 -20.26
C ILE A 85 -4.43 22.27 -20.62
N ASP A 86 -5.20 22.74 -21.60
CA ASP A 86 -5.15 24.14 -22.05
C ASP A 86 -6.08 25.06 -21.25
N ARG A 87 -7.11 24.49 -20.60
CA ARG A 87 -8.05 25.24 -19.76
C ARG A 87 -7.53 25.52 -18.34
N ASP A 88 -6.62 24.69 -17.84
CA ASP A 88 -6.07 24.81 -16.48
C ASP A 88 -4.54 24.78 -16.50
N VAL A 89 -3.95 25.88 -16.99
CA VAL A 89 -2.51 26.01 -17.20
C VAL A 89 -1.72 25.95 -15.88
N ALA A 90 -2.31 26.41 -14.78
CA ALA A 90 -1.68 26.38 -13.46
C ALA A 90 -1.51 24.94 -12.95
N LYS A 91 -2.51 24.08 -13.19
CA LYS A 91 -2.43 22.66 -12.84
C LYS A 91 -1.57 21.85 -13.81
N TYR A 92 -1.70 22.14 -15.12
CA TYR A 92 -0.99 21.42 -16.18
C TYR A 92 0.16 22.26 -16.71
N THR A 93 1.21 22.38 -15.89
CA THR A 93 2.44 23.11 -16.24
C THR A 93 3.23 22.37 -17.33
N LYS A 94 4.22 23.06 -17.90
CA LYS A 94 5.13 22.47 -18.90
C LYS A 94 5.78 21.19 -18.35
N GLU A 95 6.29 21.24 -17.13
CA GLU A 95 7.03 20.16 -16.47
C GLU A 95 6.14 18.93 -16.26
N VAL A 96 4.87 19.15 -15.87
CA VAL A 96 3.88 18.07 -15.72
C VAL A 96 3.64 17.37 -17.06
N LEU A 97 3.47 18.13 -18.15
CA LEU A 97 3.22 17.57 -19.47
C LEU A 97 4.46 16.87 -20.05
N GLU A 98 5.67 17.39 -19.80
CA GLU A 98 6.92 16.71 -20.14
C GLU A 98 7.05 15.38 -19.40
N GLN A 99 6.68 15.34 -18.11
CA GLN A 99 6.67 14.12 -17.32
C GLN A 99 5.64 13.11 -17.85
N TRP A 100 4.43 13.57 -18.20
CA TRP A 100 3.40 12.72 -18.81
C TRP A 100 3.87 12.09 -20.12
N LYS A 101 4.47 12.91 -21.01
CA LYS A 101 5.06 12.44 -22.27
C LYS A 101 6.11 11.36 -22.00
N LYS A 102 7.07 11.64 -21.10
CA LYS A 102 8.14 10.71 -20.76
C LYS A 102 7.59 9.38 -20.24
N ASN A 103 6.67 9.42 -19.28
CA ASN A 103 6.06 8.23 -18.70
C ASN A 103 5.32 7.39 -19.76
N ALA A 104 4.56 8.03 -20.65
CA ALA A 104 3.81 7.31 -21.68
C ALA A 104 4.74 6.64 -22.71
N GLU A 105 5.82 7.31 -23.10
CA GLU A 105 6.82 6.72 -24.01
C GLU A 105 7.58 5.56 -23.35
N GLU A 106 7.92 5.68 -22.06
CA GLU A 106 8.55 4.60 -21.29
C GLU A 106 7.60 3.39 -21.12
N GLN A 107 6.32 3.62 -20.81
CA GLN A 107 5.31 2.57 -20.75
C GLN A 107 5.19 1.81 -22.07
N MET A 108 5.19 2.53 -23.20
CA MET A 108 5.13 1.92 -24.53
C MET A 108 6.42 1.12 -24.84
N SER A 109 7.60 1.65 -24.49
CA SER A 109 8.86 0.91 -24.63
C SER A 109 8.82 -0.40 -23.86
N HIS A 110 8.38 -0.37 -22.60
CA HIS A 110 8.22 -1.57 -21.77
C HIS A 110 7.24 -2.57 -22.37
N ALA A 111 6.09 -2.10 -22.87
CA ALA A 111 5.10 -2.96 -23.52
C ALA A 111 5.65 -3.69 -24.76
N ILE A 112 6.46 -3.01 -25.58
CA ILE A 112 7.08 -3.60 -26.78
C ILE A 112 8.22 -4.55 -26.41
N GLU A 113 9.01 -4.22 -25.39
CA GLU A 113 10.10 -5.08 -24.89
C GLU A 113 9.59 -6.33 -24.15
N GLY A 114 8.27 -6.45 -23.93
CA GLY A 114 7.68 -7.50 -23.10
C GLY A 114 8.08 -7.38 -21.62
N LYS A 115 8.64 -6.24 -21.21
CA LYS A 115 8.82 -5.91 -19.79
C LYS A 115 7.42 -5.70 -19.23
N LYS A 116 6.91 -6.71 -18.52
CA LYS A 116 5.68 -6.57 -17.73
C LYS A 116 5.83 -5.28 -16.92
N ILE A 117 4.89 -4.34 -17.08
CA ILE A 117 4.76 -3.22 -16.14
C ILE A 117 4.78 -3.88 -14.77
N ARG A 118 5.83 -3.62 -13.99
CA ARG A 118 5.98 -4.22 -12.67
C ARG A 118 4.66 -4.04 -11.95
N GLY A 119 3.94 -5.14 -11.73
CA GLY A 119 2.75 -5.10 -10.87
C GLY A 119 3.17 -4.38 -9.61
N THR A 120 2.37 -3.43 -9.15
CA THR A 120 2.66 -2.71 -7.89
C THR A 120 3.06 -3.75 -6.86
N LYS A 121 4.29 -3.67 -6.33
CA LYS A 121 4.82 -4.67 -5.38
C LYS A 121 3.76 -5.02 -4.33
N PRO A 122 3.68 -6.28 -3.86
CA PRO A 122 2.70 -6.65 -2.87
C PRO A 122 2.74 -5.68 -1.68
N TYR A 123 1.56 -5.23 -1.30
CA TYR A 123 1.36 -4.31 -0.19
C TYR A 123 0.57 -5.06 0.87
N LEU A 124 1.32 -5.59 1.85
CA LEU A 124 0.73 -6.34 2.95
C LEU A 124 0.60 -5.43 4.17
N GLU A 125 -0.56 -5.48 4.81
CA GLU A 125 -0.84 -4.81 6.09
C GLU A 125 -1.40 -5.83 7.05
N ALA A 126 -1.32 -5.55 8.35
CA ALA A 126 -1.89 -6.41 9.37
C ALA A 126 -2.85 -5.67 10.31
N GLU A 127 -3.84 -6.41 10.81
CA GLU A 127 -4.76 -6.00 11.86
C GLU A 127 -4.63 -6.96 13.05
N LEU A 128 -4.83 -6.45 14.28
CA LEU A 128 -4.93 -7.26 15.49
C LEU A 128 -6.38 -7.24 16.00
N ILE A 129 -7.05 -8.37 15.90
CA ILE A 129 -8.40 -8.55 16.41
C ILE A 129 -8.30 -9.18 17.78
N TRP A 130 -8.78 -8.47 18.80
CA TRP A 130 -8.91 -9.02 20.15
C TRP A 130 -10.10 -9.98 20.23
N SER A 131 -9.90 -11.13 20.87
CA SER A 131 -10.98 -12.10 21.14
C SER A 131 -11.45 -12.03 22.59
N HIS A 132 -10.56 -12.33 23.54
CA HIS A 132 -10.85 -12.31 24.96
C HIS A 132 -9.55 -12.30 25.78
N TYR A 133 -9.69 -12.00 27.07
CA TYR A 133 -8.69 -12.30 28.07
C TYR A 133 -9.30 -13.08 29.24
N SER A 134 -8.47 -13.75 30.02
CA SER A 134 -8.90 -14.49 31.20
C SER A 134 -7.80 -14.56 32.25
N ARG A 135 -8.20 -14.91 33.47
CA ARG A 135 -7.29 -15.27 34.56
C ARG A 135 -7.54 -16.69 35.01
N VAL A 136 -6.46 -17.42 35.26
CA VAL A 136 -6.49 -18.80 35.75
C VAL A 136 -5.92 -18.81 37.17
N HIS A 137 -6.70 -19.36 38.10
CA HIS A 137 -6.29 -19.51 39.50
C HIS A 137 -5.29 -20.67 39.65
N ASN A 138 -4.03 -20.38 39.97
CA ASN A 138 -2.97 -21.37 40.15
C ASN A 138 -2.61 -21.63 41.63
N GLY A 139 -3.47 -21.23 42.56
CA GLY A 139 -3.32 -21.52 43.99
C GLY A 139 -3.24 -20.26 44.84
N TYR A 140 -3.66 -20.39 46.10
CA TYR A 140 -3.56 -19.32 47.08
C TYR A 140 -2.12 -19.09 47.51
N SER A 141 -1.79 -17.83 47.77
CA SER A 141 -0.48 -17.45 48.30
C SER A 141 -0.40 -17.67 49.81
N SER A 142 0.78 -18.03 50.31
CA SER A 142 1.07 -18.06 51.75
C SER A 142 0.92 -16.69 52.41
N LYS A 143 1.05 -15.60 51.64
CA LYS A 143 0.86 -14.20 52.08
C LYS A 143 -0.50 -13.96 52.76
N ASN A 144 -1.51 -14.75 52.42
CA ASN A 144 -2.83 -14.62 53.02
C ASN A 144 -2.82 -14.85 54.54
N ILE A 145 -1.95 -15.73 55.04
CA ILE A 145 -1.82 -16.02 56.47
C ILE A 145 -1.14 -14.86 57.20
N GLU A 146 -0.24 -14.15 56.52
CA GLU A 146 0.50 -13.01 57.06
C GLU A 146 -0.34 -11.73 57.08
N VAL A 147 -1.22 -11.56 56.08
CA VAL A 147 -1.98 -10.32 55.87
C VAL A 147 -3.34 -10.33 56.56
N PHE A 148 -4.04 -11.47 56.59
CA PHE A 148 -5.40 -11.56 57.10
C PHE A 148 -5.46 -12.23 58.47
N GLU A 149 -6.23 -11.64 59.38
CA GLU A 149 -6.53 -12.24 60.68
C GLU A 149 -7.36 -13.53 60.53
N GLN A 150 -7.14 -14.48 61.44
CA GLN A 150 -7.82 -15.77 61.43
C GLN A 150 -9.03 -15.77 62.40
N PRO A 151 -10.18 -16.33 62.00
CA PRO A 151 -10.46 -16.99 60.72
C PRO A 151 -10.72 -15.96 59.60
N ILE A 152 -10.21 -16.24 58.40
CA ILE A 152 -10.46 -15.40 57.23
C ILE A 152 -11.95 -15.49 56.83
N PRO A 153 -12.67 -14.37 56.75
CA PRO A 153 -14.07 -14.37 56.31
C PRO A 153 -14.24 -14.89 54.87
N ALA A 154 -15.30 -15.67 54.63
CA ALA A 154 -15.66 -16.11 53.30
C ALA A 154 -15.98 -14.91 52.39
N GLY A 155 -15.49 -14.93 51.15
CA GLY A 155 -15.65 -13.82 50.19
C GLY A 155 -14.55 -12.75 50.26
N THR A 156 -13.57 -12.89 51.15
CA THR A 156 -12.36 -12.04 51.15
C THR A 156 -11.61 -12.22 49.82
N ASP A 157 -11.18 -11.12 49.20
CA ASP A 157 -10.32 -11.19 48.03
C ASP A 157 -8.87 -11.54 48.45
N LEU A 158 -8.49 -12.79 48.19
CA LEU A 158 -7.22 -13.35 48.66
C LEU A 158 -6.12 -13.18 47.62
N TYR A 159 -4.88 -13.07 48.10
CA TYR A 159 -3.69 -13.15 47.27
C TYR A 159 -3.57 -14.53 46.64
N VAL A 160 -3.50 -14.57 45.32
CA VAL A 160 -3.49 -15.77 44.49
C VAL A 160 -2.35 -15.67 43.47
N HIS A 161 -1.85 -16.83 43.08
CA HIS A 161 -0.95 -16.98 41.93
C HIS A 161 -1.83 -17.12 40.67
N TRP A 162 -1.89 -16.08 39.85
CA TRP A 162 -2.70 -16.03 38.64
C TRP A 162 -1.87 -16.30 37.38
N GLY A 163 -2.47 -16.96 36.40
CA GLY A 163 -2.02 -16.94 35.01
C GLY A 163 -2.98 -16.06 34.20
N LEU A 164 -2.53 -14.91 33.75
CA LEU A 164 -3.30 -14.01 32.90
C LEU A 164 -3.06 -14.37 31.44
N ARG A 165 -4.13 -14.48 30.64
CA ARG A 165 -4.08 -14.94 29.26
C ARG A 165 -4.86 -14.00 28.36
N TRP A 166 -4.31 -13.73 27.19
CA TRP A 166 -4.94 -12.98 26.11
C TRP A 166 -4.93 -13.81 24.83
N SER A 167 -6.00 -13.69 24.06
CA SER A 167 -6.14 -14.35 22.77
C SER A 167 -6.55 -13.35 21.70
N PHE A 168 -5.87 -13.43 20.56
CA PHE A 168 -5.99 -12.53 19.42
C PHE A 168 -6.02 -13.31 18.11
N SER A 169 -6.46 -12.63 17.06
CA SER A 169 -6.20 -13.00 15.67
C SER A 169 -5.39 -11.91 14.99
N ILE A 170 -4.22 -12.27 14.45
CA ILE A 170 -3.44 -11.39 13.57
C ILE A 170 -3.89 -11.66 12.15
N VAL A 171 -4.54 -10.68 11.52
CA VAL A 171 -5.04 -10.79 10.15
C VAL A 171 -4.09 -10.07 9.21
N ILE A 172 -3.52 -10.78 8.24
CA ILE A 172 -2.64 -10.21 7.21
C ILE A 172 -3.45 -10.01 5.94
N HIS A 173 -3.55 -8.78 5.46
CA HIS A 173 -4.25 -8.39 4.24
C HIS A 173 -3.28 -8.14 3.09
N ASN A 174 -3.61 -8.62 1.89
CA ASN A 174 -2.96 -8.18 0.66
C ASN A 174 -3.77 -7.05 0.00
N ASN A 175 -3.45 -5.80 0.33
CA ASN A 175 -4.11 -4.61 -0.21
C ASN A 175 -3.50 -4.16 -1.55
N SER A 176 -3.16 -5.12 -2.42
CA SER A 176 -2.59 -4.85 -3.74
C SER A 176 -3.10 -5.82 -4.81
N GLU A 177 -2.90 -5.44 -6.07
CA GLU A 177 -3.21 -6.28 -7.24
C GLU A 177 -2.17 -7.38 -7.49
N THR A 178 -1.13 -7.49 -6.64
CA THR A 178 -0.02 -8.42 -6.83
C THR A 178 -0.02 -9.49 -5.73
N PRO A 179 0.06 -10.79 -6.08
CA PRO A 179 0.17 -11.84 -5.07
C PRO A 179 1.45 -11.72 -4.24
N ALA A 180 1.37 -12.12 -2.98
CA ALA A 180 2.53 -12.30 -2.10
C ALA A 180 2.79 -13.79 -1.85
N TYR A 181 4.05 -14.19 -1.79
CA TYR A 181 4.46 -15.58 -1.62
C TYR A 181 5.38 -15.73 -0.42
N ASN A 182 5.41 -16.93 0.17
CA ASN A 182 6.38 -17.30 1.21
C ASN A 182 6.37 -16.31 2.38
N LEU A 183 5.18 -15.95 2.86
CA LEU A 183 5.02 -15.10 4.02
C LEU A 183 5.70 -15.77 5.22
N GLN A 184 6.41 -14.95 5.99
CA GLN A 184 7.05 -15.31 7.24
C GLN A 184 6.80 -14.20 8.23
N LEU A 185 6.20 -14.52 9.37
CA LEU A 185 5.97 -13.60 10.46
C LEU A 185 6.93 -13.94 11.59
N SER A 186 7.71 -12.96 12.06
CA SER A 186 8.65 -13.15 13.17
C SER A 186 8.56 -11.99 14.17
N GLN A 187 8.84 -12.26 15.43
CA GLN A 187 8.83 -11.23 16.48
C GLN A 187 10.21 -10.58 16.57
N LEU A 188 10.29 -9.27 16.33
CA LEU A 188 11.54 -8.49 16.41
C LEU A 188 11.72 -7.97 17.83
N SER A 189 12.22 -8.78 18.75
CA SER A 189 12.28 -8.37 20.16
C SER A 189 13.51 -8.81 20.92
N LYS A 190 13.78 -8.02 21.97
CA LYS A 190 14.65 -8.32 23.13
C LYS A 190 13.85 -8.33 24.45
N GLY A 191 12.50 -8.32 24.42
CA GLY A 191 11.60 -8.13 25.57
C GLY A 191 10.38 -9.07 25.57
N ASN A 192 9.24 -8.61 26.11
CA ASN A 192 8.00 -9.38 26.17
C ASN A 192 7.42 -9.64 24.75
N ASN A 193 7.03 -10.89 24.51
CA ASN A 193 6.56 -11.40 23.21
C ASN A 193 5.21 -12.07 23.36
N PHE A 194 4.48 -12.21 22.25
CA PHE A 194 3.43 -13.22 22.15
C PHE A 194 4.03 -14.57 22.55
N THR A 195 3.36 -15.25 23.47
CA THR A 195 3.77 -16.57 23.94
C THR A 195 3.49 -17.64 22.88
N PHE A 196 2.56 -17.36 21.97
CA PHE A 196 2.25 -18.20 20.83
C PHE A 196 1.76 -17.36 19.65
N ILE A 197 2.20 -17.73 18.44
CA ILE A 197 1.64 -17.27 17.17
C ILE A 197 1.53 -18.50 16.28
N GLU A 198 0.38 -18.69 15.62
CA GLU A 198 0.15 -19.76 14.66
C GLU A 198 1.19 -19.70 13.53
N GLU A 199 1.79 -20.85 13.22
CA GLU A 199 2.76 -20.95 12.14
C GLU A 199 2.05 -20.94 10.77
N LEU A 200 2.59 -20.15 9.86
CA LEU A 200 2.15 -20.18 8.47
C LEU A 200 2.51 -21.53 7.82
N PRO A 201 1.62 -22.12 6.99
CA PRO A 201 1.93 -23.35 6.26
C PRO A 201 3.19 -23.20 5.40
N LYS A 202 3.91 -24.31 5.17
CA LYS A 202 5.12 -24.31 4.32
C LYS A 202 4.89 -23.73 2.92
N ILE A 203 3.71 -24.00 2.35
CA ILE A 203 3.24 -23.37 1.11
C ILE A 203 2.14 -22.41 1.51
N ASN A 204 2.49 -21.13 1.55
CA ASN A 204 1.57 -20.05 1.85
C ASN A 204 1.73 -18.94 0.80
N ASN A 205 0.61 -18.59 0.16
CA ASN A 205 0.56 -17.57 -0.87
C ASN A 205 -0.74 -16.80 -0.70
N LEU A 206 -0.62 -15.47 -0.66
CA LEU A 206 -1.72 -14.57 -0.41
C LEU A 206 -2.09 -13.84 -1.71
N GLN A 207 -3.23 -14.21 -2.28
CA GLN A 207 -3.71 -13.64 -3.53
C GLN A 207 -4.09 -12.16 -3.35
N PRO A 208 -4.22 -11.39 -4.46
CA PRO A 208 -4.69 -10.02 -4.42
C PRO A 208 -6.00 -9.88 -3.64
N PHE A 209 -6.05 -8.89 -2.74
CA PHE A 209 -7.22 -8.55 -1.92
C PHE A 209 -7.75 -9.67 -1.02
N GLN A 210 -6.92 -10.68 -0.73
CA GLN A 210 -7.22 -11.72 0.24
C GLN A 210 -6.56 -11.47 1.58
N SER A 211 -7.09 -12.14 2.60
CA SER A 211 -6.63 -12.03 3.98
C SER A 211 -6.25 -13.40 4.53
N ARG A 212 -5.35 -13.43 5.51
CA ARG A 212 -4.94 -14.63 6.23
C ARG A 212 -4.90 -14.36 7.72
N ASP A 213 -5.65 -15.17 8.46
CA ASP A 213 -5.75 -15.06 9.91
C ASP A 213 -4.73 -16.00 10.58
N LEU A 214 -4.12 -15.55 11.66
CA LEU A 214 -3.21 -16.31 12.51
C LEU A 214 -3.64 -16.16 13.98
N GLU A 215 -3.82 -17.27 14.68
CA GLU A 215 -4.07 -17.22 16.12
C GLU A 215 -2.82 -16.71 16.86
N ALA A 216 -2.99 -15.78 17.80
CA ALA A 216 -1.92 -15.30 18.66
C ALA A 216 -2.35 -15.27 20.13
N LYS A 217 -1.44 -15.62 21.03
CA LYS A 217 -1.68 -15.63 22.48
C LYS A 217 -0.56 -14.93 23.20
N TYR A 218 -0.92 -14.31 24.32
CA TYR A 218 0.01 -13.80 25.30
C TYR A 218 -0.39 -14.32 26.67
N GLU A 219 0.58 -14.78 27.45
CA GLU A 219 0.34 -15.24 28.82
C GLU A 219 1.38 -14.63 29.74
N LYS A 220 0.95 -14.16 30.91
CA LYS A 220 1.85 -13.67 31.95
C LYS A 220 1.42 -14.16 33.32
N TYR A 221 2.40 -14.41 34.17
CA TYR A 221 2.17 -14.71 35.58
C TYR A 221 1.88 -13.41 36.35
N PHE A 222 0.95 -13.47 37.30
CA PHE A 222 0.63 -12.36 38.18
C PHE A 222 0.40 -12.86 39.60
N HIS A 223 0.94 -12.16 40.60
CA HIS A 223 0.72 -12.47 42.02
C HIS A 223 0.02 -11.30 42.67
N GLY A 224 -1.20 -11.51 43.14
CA GLY A 224 -2.05 -10.45 43.63
C GLY A 224 -3.44 -10.95 43.99
N THR A 225 -4.26 -10.04 44.48
CA THR A 225 -5.70 -10.25 44.66
C THR A 225 -6.41 -10.34 43.30
N SER A 226 -7.68 -10.72 43.31
CA SER A 226 -8.49 -10.79 42.10
C SER A 226 -8.77 -9.41 41.50
N GLU A 227 -9.00 -8.40 42.33
CA GLU A 227 -9.20 -7.00 41.91
C GLU A 227 -7.94 -6.43 41.25
N GLU A 228 -6.76 -6.68 41.84
CA GLU A 228 -5.48 -6.27 41.25
C GLU A 228 -5.22 -6.97 39.91
N ALA A 229 -5.56 -8.26 39.81
CA ALA A 229 -5.42 -9.02 38.56
C ALA A 229 -6.35 -8.51 37.46
N ASP A 230 -7.59 -8.18 37.81
CA ASP A 230 -8.57 -7.62 36.86
C ASP A 230 -8.12 -6.23 36.36
N GLY A 231 -7.40 -5.46 37.18
CA GLY A 231 -6.77 -4.20 36.78
C GLY A 231 -5.66 -4.33 35.72
N GLU A 232 -5.00 -5.49 35.62
CA GLU A 232 -3.99 -5.78 34.60
C GLU A 232 -4.57 -6.21 33.25
N LEU A 233 -5.83 -6.65 33.23
CA LEU A 233 -6.49 -7.22 32.06
C LEU A 233 -7.12 -6.13 31.17
N THR A 234 -6.30 -5.56 30.31
CA THR A 234 -6.73 -4.66 29.23
C THR A 234 -6.94 -5.42 27.91
N ILE A 235 -7.64 -4.82 26.94
CA ILE A 235 -7.84 -5.39 25.58
C ILE A 235 -6.48 -5.76 24.96
N ILE A 236 -5.55 -4.79 24.96
CA ILE A 236 -4.16 -5.01 24.57
C ILE A 236 -3.29 -4.92 25.83
N PRO A 237 -2.53 -5.97 26.19
CA PRO A 237 -1.62 -5.94 27.34
C PRO A 237 -0.59 -4.83 27.18
N LYS A 238 -0.35 -4.06 28.24
CA LYS A 238 0.69 -3.02 28.26
C LYS A 238 2.07 -3.55 27.87
N ASP A 239 2.33 -4.81 28.21
CA ASP A 239 3.57 -5.53 27.93
C ASP A 239 3.83 -5.75 26.43
N LEU A 240 2.79 -5.72 25.59
CA LEU A 240 2.90 -5.87 24.14
C LEU A 240 2.99 -4.53 23.40
N ILE A 241 2.68 -3.41 24.05
CA ILE A 241 2.73 -2.09 23.40
C ILE A 241 4.17 -1.80 22.97
N GLY A 242 4.34 -1.44 21.70
CA GLY A 242 5.64 -1.20 21.07
C GLY A 242 6.35 -2.45 20.57
N LEU A 243 5.79 -3.66 20.75
CA LEU A 243 6.31 -4.87 20.14
C LEU A 243 6.28 -4.73 18.61
N GLN A 244 7.39 -5.12 17.97
CA GLN A 244 7.51 -5.13 16.52
C GLN A 244 7.47 -6.56 16.00
N LEU A 245 6.67 -6.79 14.96
CA LEU A 245 6.67 -8.03 14.17
C LEU A 245 7.21 -7.72 12.77
N GLU A 246 8.04 -8.61 12.24
CA GLU A 246 8.53 -8.55 10.87
C GLU A 246 7.73 -9.52 10.02
N LEU A 247 7.04 -8.99 9.01
CA LEU A 247 6.38 -9.75 7.96
C LEU A 247 7.25 -9.71 6.69
N LYS A 248 7.96 -10.80 6.43
CA LYS A 248 8.72 -11.02 5.18
C LYS A 248 7.86 -11.74 4.15
N TYR A 249 8.00 -11.37 2.88
CA TYR A 249 7.29 -12.00 1.77
C TYR A 249 7.99 -11.73 0.44
N SER A 250 7.78 -12.60 -0.55
CA SER A 250 8.31 -12.45 -1.91
C SER A 250 7.24 -11.95 -2.89
N ASP A 251 7.67 -11.19 -3.90
CA ASP A 251 6.81 -10.78 -5.02
C ASP A 251 6.89 -11.76 -6.22
N ASN A 252 6.20 -11.42 -7.32
CA ASN A 252 6.19 -12.22 -8.55
C ASN A 252 7.58 -12.41 -9.18
N GLU A 253 8.54 -11.52 -8.91
CA GLU A 253 9.93 -11.62 -9.36
C GLU A 253 10.81 -12.40 -8.37
N ARG A 254 10.20 -12.93 -7.29
CA ARG A 254 10.89 -13.54 -6.14
C ARG A 254 11.80 -12.56 -5.39
N ALA A 255 11.59 -11.26 -5.54
CA ALA A 255 12.28 -10.27 -4.72
C ALA A 255 11.63 -10.24 -3.33
N GLU A 256 12.47 -10.20 -2.29
CA GLU A 256 12.04 -10.11 -0.91
C GLU A 256 11.57 -8.69 -0.57
N ASN A 257 10.50 -8.61 0.21
CA ASN A 257 9.90 -7.38 0.73
C ASN A 257 9.59 -7.57 2.22
N ILE A 258 9.65 -6.48 2.98
CA ILE A 258 9.47 -6.49 4.43
C ILE A 258 8.44 -5.44 4.83
N THR A 259 7.49 -5.84 5.68
CA THR A 259 6.60 -4.92 6.41
C THR A 259 6.83 -5.13 7.90
N VAL A 260 7.08 -4.04 8.62
CA VAL A 260 7.20 -4.04 10.08
C VAL A 260 5.85 -3.64 10.66
N ILE A 261 5.36 -4.43 11.60
CA ILE A 261 4.07 -4.30 12.25
C ILE A 261 4.35 -3.90 13.70
N ILE A 262 3.76 -2.80 14.19
CA ILE A 262 4.00 -2.28 15.53
C ILE A 262 2.69 -2.38 16.31
N ILE A 263 2.71 -3.05 17.46
CA ILE A 263 1.56 -3.09 18.37
C ILE A 263 1.44 -1.74 19.10
N THR A 264 0.26 -1.15 19.11
CA THR A 264 -0.04 0.12 19.79
C THR A 264 -1.20 -0.05 20.77
N GLU A 265 -1.51 0.97 21.56
CA GLU A 265 -2.69 0.98 22.44
C GLU A 265 -4.01 0.83 21.68
N ASN A 266 -4.03 1.21 20.40
CA ASN A 266 -5.23 1.22 19.56
C ASN A 266 -5.28 0.04 18.57
N GLY A 267 -4.34 -0.91 18.63
CA GLY A 267 -4.28 -2.04 17.70
C GLY A 267 -2.88 -2.24 17.11
N ILE A 268 -2.79 -2.18 15.78
CA ILE A 268 -1.55 -2.36 15.01
C ILE A 268 -1.33 -1.20 14.05
N GLU A 269 -0.07 -0.80 13.87
CA GLU A 269 0.38 0.05 12.77
C GLU A 269 1.33 -0.73 11.85
N SER A 270 1.12 -0.67 10.53
CA SER A 270 1.96 -1.33 9.53
C SER A 270 2.87 -0.32 8.83
N VAL A 271 4.19 -0.54 8.85
CA VAL A 271 5.22 0.32 8.27
C VAL A 271 6.04 -0.49 7.26
N LYS A 272 5.96 -0.11 5.98
CA LYS A 272 6.74 -0.76 4.93
C LYS A 272 8.19 -0.29 4.96
N VAL A 273 9.13 -1.24 5.02
CA VAL A 273 10.57 -0.94 4.93
C VAL A 273 10.98 -1.01 3.46
N LYS A 274 11.64 0.05 2.99
CA LYS A 274 12.08 0.19 1.58
C LYS A 274 13.26 -0.70 1.24
#